data_AF-A0A8H5VDH1-F1
#
_entry.id   AF-A0A8H5VDH1-F1
#
_cell.length_a   1.000
_cell.length_b   1.000
_cell.length_c   1.000
_cell.angle_alpha   90.00
_cell.angle_beta   90.00
_cell.angle_gamma   90.00
#
_symmetry.space_group_name_H-M   'P 1'
#
loop_
_entity.id
_entity.type
_entity.pdbx_description
1 polymer ?
#
loop_
_entity_poly.entity_id
_entity_poly.type
_entity_poly.pdbx_seq_one_letter_code
_entity_poly.pdbx_strand_id
1 'polypeptide(L)'
;MSETAFAQTFLASLESRPIRLSADHVEDPKTYPARPPYIIPRMPKPMSKPNNLAPGSERSITVSLKSLRNPPLSIKLTSQPLDTSILDIKANIEKQTRIPAAKTKLLHNKKPIPDSKILKDLLGETDMSIEFTVMVIGGAAAIPPEEPEATPEAQPVGAQALQTEAFWSDLKGFLMQRLKDEAEAERLSGLFKSSWESNQANP
;
A
#
# COMPACT_ATOMS: atom_id res chain seq x y z
N MET A 1 -24.54 -37.63 -70.08
CA MET A 1 -24.16 -36.61 -71.11
C MET A 1 -23.77 -35.27 -70.49
N SER A 2 -24.43 -34.77 -69.43
CA SER A 2 -24.14 -33.46 -68.82
C SER A 2 -22.88 -33.43 -67.92
N GLU A 3 -22.70 -34.42 -67.04
CA GLU A 3 -21.57 -34.45 -66.10
C GLU A 3 -20.22 -34.62 -66.80
N THR A 4 -20.18 -35.43 -67.86
CA THR A 4 -18.98 -35.64 -68.67
C THR A 4 -18.59 -34.38 -69.44
N ALA A 5 -19.56 -33.62 -69.94
CA ALA A 5 -19.31 -32.32 -70.59
C ALA A 5 -18.83 -31.26 -69.58
N PHE A 6 -19.38 -31.26 -68.36
CA PHE A 6 -18.90 -30.41 -67.27
C PHE A 6 -17.46 -30.77 -66.87
N ALA A 7 -17.14 -32.05 -66.70
CA ALA A 7 -15.80 -32.49 -66.35
C ALA A 7 -14.78 -32.12 -67.44
N GLN A 8 -15.13 -32.29 -68.72
CA GLN A 8 -14.26 -31.90 -69.84
C GLN A 8 -14.01 -30.39 -69.89
N THR A 9 -15.05 -29.57 -69.71
CA THR A 9 -14.89 -28.09 -69.69
C THR A 9 -14.11 -27.62 -68.46
N PHE A 10 -14.31 -28.23 -67.30
CA PHE A 10 -13.54 -27.94 -66.09
C PHE A 10 -12.06 -28.32 -66.24
N LEU A 11 -11.75 -29.50 -66.78
CA LEU A 11 -10.38 -29.93 -67.03
C LEU A 11 -9.67 -29.03 -68.06
N ALA A 12 -10.34 -28.63 -69.13
CA ALA A 12 -9.80 -27.65 -70.09
C ALA A 12 -9.51 -26.29 -69.42
N SER A 13 -10.37 -25.87 -68.48
CA SER A 13 -10.15 -24.64 -67.70
C SER A 13 -8.99 -24.73 -66.71
N LEU A 14 -8.66 -25.93 -66.23
CA LEU A 14 -7.49 -26.17 -65.38
C LEU A 14 -6.20 -26.25 -66.18
N GLU A 15 -6.25 -26.90 -67.35
CA GLU A 15 -5.10 -27.07 -68.25
C GLU A 15 -4.58 -25.73 -68.79
N SER A 16 -5.48 -24.78 -69.06
CA SER A 16 -5.10 -23.44 -69.52
C SER A 16 -4.46 -22.55 -68.43
N ARG A 17 -4.48 -22.94 -67.16
CA ARG A 17 -3.86 -22.16 -66.08
C ARG A 17 -2.37 -22.52 -65.96
N PRO A 18 -1.48 -21.51 -65.94
CA PRO A 18 -0.05 -21.78 -65.84
C PRO A 18 0.30 -22.44 -64.50
N ILE A 19 1.09 -23.51 -64.55
CA ILE A 19 1.56 -24.26 -63.36
C ILE A 19 2.47 -23.38 -62.48
N ARG A 20 3.14 -22.39 -63.09
CA ARG A 20 4.01 -21.42 -62.40
C ARG A 20 3.64 -20.02 -62.84
N LEU A 21 3.50 -19.12 -61.87
CA LEU A 21 3.37 -17.69 -62.13
C LEU A 21 4.75 -17.13 -62.50
N SER A 22 4.82 -16.19 -63.44
CA SER A 22 6.07 -15.51 -63.81
C SER A 22 6.54 -14.61 -62.66
N ALA A 23 7.83 -14.26 -62.64
CA ALA A 23 8.40 -13.40 -61.60
C ALA A 23 7.73 -12.01 -61.53
N ASP A 24 7.22 -11.52 -62.66
CA ASP A 24 6.56 -10.20 -62.79
C ASP A 24 5.03 -10.27 -62.66
N HIS A 25 4.47 -11.42 -62.30
CA HIS A 25 3.03 -11.59 -62.19
C HIS A 25 2.46 -10.81 -60.98
N VAL A 26 1.58 -9.85 -61.25
CA VAL A 26 0.89 -9.04 -60.24
C VAL A 26 -0.62 -9.19 -60.42
N GLU A 27 -1.30 -9.72 -59.41
CA GLU A 27 -2.77 -9.85 -59.38
C GLU A 27 -3.41 -8.64 -58.70
N ASP A 28 -4.50 -8.11 -59.28
CA ASP A 28 -5.26 -7.01 -58.70
C ASP A 28 -6.00 -7.49 -57.44
N PRO A 29 -5.76 -6.87 -56.25
CA PRO A 29 -6.45 -7.21 -55.01
C PRO A 29 -7.98 -7.20 -55.09
N LYS A 30 -8.57 -6.48 -56.05
CA LYS A 30 -10.03 -6.38 -56.23
C LYS A 30 -10.65 -7.60 -56.91
N THR A 31 -9.86 -8.42 -57.59
CA THR A 31 -10.32 -9.60 -58.33
C THR A 31 -10.42 -10.84 -57.43
N TYR A 32 -9.81 -10.82 -56.23
CA TYR A 32 -9.88 -11.95 -55.31
C TYR A 32 -11.32 -12.20 -54.83
N PRO A 33 -11.76 -13.48 -54.77
CA PRO A 33 -13.05 -13.80 -54.19
C PRO A 33 -13.09 -13.37 -52.72
N ALA A 34 -14.24 -12.88 -52.26
CA ALA A 34 -14.41 -12.48 -50.87
C ALA A 34 -14.12 -13.65 -49.92
N ARG A 35 -12.96 -13.62 -49.27
CA ARG A 35 -12.60 -14.60 -48.24
C ARG A 35 -13.18 -14.14 -46.91
N PRO A 36 -13.77 -15.04 -46.10
CA PRO A 36 -14.09 -14.68 -44.73
C PRO A 36 -12.79 -14.25 -44.03
N PRO A 37 -12.83 -13.21 -43.18
CA PRO A 37 -11.63 -12.76 -42.48
C PRO A 37 -11.03 -13.94 -41.71
N TYR A 38 -9.72 -14.11 -41.80
CA TYR A 38 -9.00 -15.07 -40.96
C TYR A 38 -8.97 -14.49 -39.53
N ILE A 39 -9.91 -14.92 -38.69
CA ILE A 39 -10.03 -14.43 -37.32
C ILE A 39 -9.10 -15.28 -36.45
N ILE A 40 -8.09 -14.64 -35.87
CA ILE A 40 -7.24 -15.26 -34.85
C ILE A 40 -8.15 -15.65 -33.66
N PRO A 41 -7.96 -16.84 -33.05
CA PRO A 41 -8.68 -17.22 -31.85
C PRO A 41 -8.64 -16.11 -30.79
N ARG A 42 -9.78 -15.83 -30.15
CA ARG A 42 -9.84 -14.83 -29.08
C ARG A 42 -8.88 -15.23 -27.95
N MET A 43 -8.14 -14.25 -27.42
CA MET A 43 -7.29 -14.49 -26.27
C MET A 43 -8.13 -15.04 -25.10
N PRO A 44 -7.66 -16.09 -24.40
CA PRO A 44 -8.40 -16.70 -23.30
C PRO A 44 -8.56 -15.76 -22.09
N LYS A 45 -7.68 -14.76 -21.96
CA LYS A 45 -7.78 -13.71 -20.94
C LYS A 45 -7.89 -12.35 -21.62
N PRO A 46 -8.86 -11.51 -21.23
CA PRO A 46 -8.94 -10.14 -21.73
C PRO A 46 -7.69 -9.36 -21.30
N MET A 47 -7.25 -8.43 -22.15
CA MET A 47 -6.15 -7.52 -21.80
C MET A 47 -6.56 -6.61 -20.64
N SER A 48 -5.62 -6.32 -19.74
CA SER A 48 -5.82 -5.38 -18.64
C SER A 48 -6.14 -3.98 -19.19
N LYS A 49 -7.19 -3.35 -18.68
CA LYS A 49 -7.55 -1.98 -19.05
C LYS A 49 -6.74 -0.98 -18.21
N PRO A 50 -6.30 0.15 -18.78
CA PRO A 50 -5.64 1.20 -18.00
C PRO A 50 -6.62 1.74 -16.94
N ASN A 51 -6.15 1.83 -15.70
CA ASN A 51 -6.93 2.37 -14.59
C ASN A 51 -6.65 3.87 -14.47
N ASN A 52 -7.59 4.71 -14.93
CA ASN A 52 -7.49 6.16 -14.84
C ASN A 52 -8.13 6.62 -13.52
N LEU A 53 -7.35 6.58 -12.44
CA LEU A 53 -7.73 7.15 -11.15
C LEU A 53 -7.27 8.61 -11.09
N ALA A 54 -8.05 9.47 -10.43
CA ALA A 54 -7.65 10.84 -10.21
C ALA A 54 -6.39 10.89 -9.34
N PRO A 55 -5.45 11.82 -9.59
CA PRO A 55 -4.31 12.02 -8.71
C PRO A 55 -4.77 12.23 -7.26
N GLY A 56 -4.32 11.38 -6.34
CA GLY A 56 -4.73 11.39 -4.92
C GLY A 56 -5.88 10.43 -4.56
N SER A 57 -6.52 9.78 -5.54
CA SER A 57 -7.50 8.70 -5.31
C SER A 57 -6.87 7.31 -5.45
N GLU A 58 -5.65 7.15 -4.95
CA GLU A 58 -4.98 5.84 -4.97
C GLU A 58 -5.71 4.86 -4.04
N ARG A 59 -5.76 3.60 -4.45
CA ARG A 59 -6.37 2.56 -3.61
C ARG A 59 -5.50 2.40 -2.37
N SER A 60 -6.11 2.44 -1.20
CA SER A 60 -5.43 2.19 0.07
C SER A 60 -5.99 0.93 0.72
N ILE A 61 -5.11 0.15 1.32
CA ILE A 61 -5.42 -1.17 1.87
C ILE A 61 -5.29 -1.13 3.39
N THR A 62 -6.20 -1.81 4.08
CA THR A 62 -6.07 -2.01 5.52
C THR A 62 -5.26 -3.27 5.80
N VAL A 63 -4.10 -3.12 6.42
CA VAL A 63 -3.20 -4.24 6.74
C VAL A 63 -3.37 -4.61 8.21
N SER A 64 -3.81 -5.84 8.47
CA SER A 64 -3.98 -6.39 9.81
C SER A 64 -2.88 -7.39 10.12
N LEU A 65 -2.04 -7.09 11.10
CA LEU A 65 -0.94 -7.93 11.55
C LEU A 65 -1.32 -8.61 12.86
N LYS A 66 -1.41 -9.94 12.86
CA LYS A 66 -1.68 -10.74 14.07
C LYS A 66 -0.46 -11.57 14.45
N SER A 67 0.01 -11.44 15.68
CA SER A 67 1.06 -12.26 16.28
C SER A 67 0.45 -13.15 17.38
N LEU A 68 0.62 -14.47 17.26
CA LEU A 68 0.18 -15.47 18.24
C LEU A 68 1.17 -15.63 19.41
N ARG A 69 1.99 -14.61 19.69
CA ARG A 69 2.88 -14.60 20.85
C ARG A 69 2.07 -14.45 22.14
N ASN A 70 2.70 -14.80 23.25
CA ASN A 70 2.27 -14.40 24.59
C ASN A 70 3.29 -13.36 25.08
N PRO A 71 2.99 -12.05 25.08
CA PRO A 71 1.68 -11.42 24.88
C PRO A 71 1.25 -11.31 23.39
N PRO A 72 -0.06 -11.39 23.08
CA PRO A 72 -0.56 -11.30 21.72
C PRO A 72 -0.48 -9.87 21.18
N LEU A 73 0.10 -9.71 19.99
CA LEU A 73 0.24 -8.40 19.34
C LEU A 73 -0.69 -8.34 18.13
N SER A 74 -1.61 -7.37 18.12
CA SER A 74 -2.45 -7.07 16.95
C SER A 74 -2.22 -5.62 16.51
N ILE A 75 -1.60 -5.43 15.35
CA ILE A 75 -1.32 -4.11 14.80
C ILE A 75 -2.19 -3.92 13.55
N LYS A 76 -2.94 -2.82 13.50
CA LYS A 76 -3.72 -2.44 12.32
C LYS A 76 -3.09 -1.20 11.69
N LEU A 77 -2.62 -1.34 10.47
CA LEU A 77 -2.12 -0.22 9.66
C LEU A 77 -3.23 0.17 8.69
N THR A 78 -3.93 1.25 9.03
CA THR A 78 -4.98 1.82 8.18
C THR A 78 -4.35 2.59 7.03
N SER A 79 -4.86 2.39 5.82
CA SER A 79 -4.51 3.15 4.61
C SER A 79 -3.05 3.01 4.13
N GLN A 80 -2.59 1.79 3.88
CA GLN A 80 -1.30 1.56 3.22
C GLN A 80 -1.44 1.60 1.68
N PRO A 81 -0.56 2.32 0.96
CA PRO A 81 -0.56 2.29 -0.50
C PRO A 81 -0.19 0.91 -1.05
N LEU A 82 -0.66 0.58 -2.26
CA LEU A 82 -0.42 -0.72 -2.92
C LEU A 82 1.06 -1.01 -3.19
N ASP A 83 1.85 0.06 -3.37
CA ASP A 83 3.28 -0.02 -3.68
C ASP A 83 4.15 -0.19 -2.44
N THR A 84 3.54 -0.24 -1.24
CA THR A 84 4.29 -0.52 -0.01
C THR A 84 4.93 -1.90 -0.07
N SER A 85 6.22 -1.93 0.24
CA SER A 85 6.98 -3.16 0.32
C SER A 85 6.79 -3.84 1.67
N ILE A 86 7.04 -5.14 1.71
CA ILE A 86 7.03 -5.91 2.96
C ILE A 86 8.14 -5.45 3.90
N LEU A 87 9.26 -4.95 3.37
CA LEU A 87 10.31 -4.34 4.18
C LEU A 87 9.80 -3.12 4.96
N ASP A 88 9.01 -2.26 4.32
CA ASP A 88 8.44 -1.07 4.98
C ASP A 88 7.44 -1.46 6.07
N ILE A 89 6.66 -2.51 5.84
CA ILE A 89 5.75 -3.08 6.85
C ILE A 89 6.56 -3.63 8.03
N LYS A 90 7.67 -4.33 7.78
CA LYS A 90 8.58 -4.79 8.85
C LYS A 90 9.22 -3.62 9.61
N ALA A 91 9.61 -2.55 8.91
CA ALA A 91 10.17 -1.36 9.55
C ALA A 91 9.14 -0.66 10.45
N ASN A 92 7.86 -0.63 10.05
CA ASN A 92 6.79 -0.12 10.92
C ASN A 92 6.54 -1.02 12.14
N ILE A 93 6.62 -2.34 11.97
CA ILE A 93 6.57 -3.29 13.09
C ILE A 93 7.76 -3.08 14.03
N GLU A 94 8.96 -2.88 13.50
CA GLU A 94 10.16 -2.59 14.27
C GLU A 94 10.03 -1.29 15.07
N LYS A 95 9.47 -0.23 14.50
CA LYS A 95 9.19 1.02 15.23
C LYS A 95 8.21 0.81 16.39
N GLN A 96 7.16 0.03 16.18
CA GLN A 96 6.09 -0.13 17.16
C GLN A 96 6.37 -1.19 18.22
N THR A 97 7.19 -2.20 17.89
CA THR A 97 7.45 -3.36 18.76
C THR A 97 8.92 -3.52 19.14
N ARG A 98 9.82 -2.72 18.56
CA ARG A 98 11.30 -2.83 18.67
C ARG A 98 11.87 -4.20 18.30
N ILE A 99 11.10 -5.03 17.59
CA ILE A 99 11.55 -6.32 17.09
C ILE A 99 12.30 -6.07 15.77
N PRO A 100 13.59 -6.42 15.66
CA PRO A 100 14.37 -6.17 14.45
C PRO A 100 13.73 -6.79 13.21
N ALA A 101 13.69 -6.06 12.09
CA ALA A 101 13.14 -6.54 10.83
C ALA A 101 13.74 -7.88 10.36
N ALA A 102 15.03 -8.11 10.63
CA ALA A 102 15.74 -9.35 10.30
C ALA A 102 15.19 -10.59 11.03
N LYS A 103 14.63 -10.40 12.24
CA LYS A 103 14.05 -11.49 13.05
C LYS A 103 12.55 -11.68 12.77
N THR A 104 11.94 -10.81 11.97
CA THR A 104 10.51 -10.82 11.71
C THR A 104 10.21 -11.45 10.36
N LYS A 105 9.47 -12.57 10.36
CA LYS A 105 8.89 -13.20 9.18
C LYS A 105 7.40 -12.86 9.11
N LEU A 106 6.96 -12.34 7.97
CA LEU A 106 5.54 -12.15 7.68
C LEU A 106 5.01 -13.33 6.89
N LEU A 107 3.88 -13.86 7.33
CA LEU A 107 3.19 -14.97 6.68
C LEU A 107 1.87 -14.48 6.12
N HIS A 108 1.61 -14.78 4.85
CA HIS A 108 0.30 -14.63 4.22
C HIS A 108 -0.23 -16.01 3.89
N ASN A 109 -1.46 -16.33 4.29
CA ASN A 109 -2.04 -17.66 4.12
C ASN A 109 -1.10 -18.80 4.60
N LYS A 110 -0.46 -18.59 5.77
CA LYS A 110 0.51 -19.51 6.40
C LYS A 110 1.83 -19.71 5.63
N LYS A 111 2.07 -18.96 4.55
CA LYS A 111 3.32 -19.02 3.76
C LYS A 111 4.20 -17.80 4.05
N PRO A 112 5.51 -17.98 4.35
CA PRO A 112 6.42 -16.86 4.55
C PRO A 112 6.67 -16.11 3.25
N ILE A 113 6.73 -14.77 3.32
CA ILE A 113 6.87 -13.92 2.14
C ILE A 113 8.23 -13.21 2.15
N PRO A 114 8.92 -13.09 1.00
CA PRO A 114 10.17 -12.34 0.89
C PRO A 114 9.95 -10.82 0.88
N ASP A 115 10.95 -10.07 1.33
CA ASP A 115 10.86 -8.62 1.57
C ASP A 115 10.74 -7.80 0.29
N SER A 116 11.16 -8.36 -0.85
CA SER A 116 11.06 -7.76 -2.18
C SER A 116 9.64 -7.70 -2.74
N LYS A 117 8.65 -8.31 -2.06
CA LYS A 117 7.26 -8.32 -2.52
C LYS A 117 6.53 -7.07 -2.06
N ILE A 118 5.64 -6.59 -2.93
CA ILE A 118 4.74 -5.46 -2.68
C ILE A 118 3.33 -5.96 -2.39
N LEU A 119 2.50 -5.14 -1.74
CA LEU A 119 1.12 -5.51 -1.43
C LEU A 119 0.31 -5.83 -2.69
N LYS A 120 0.55 -5.13 -3.80
CA LYS A 120 -0.08 -5.39 -5.11
C LYS A 120 0.13 -6.82 -5.64
N ASP A 121 1.25 -7.45 -5.33
CA ASP A 121 1.56 -8.83 -5.79
C ASP A 121 0.84 -9.90 -4.96
N LEU A 122 0.49 -9.56 -3.73
CA LEU A 122 -0.12 -10.49 -2.77
C LEU A 122 -1.64 -10.42 -2.80
N LEU A 123 -2.17 -9.29 -3.25
CA LEU A 123 -3.60 -9.01 -3.27
C LEU A 123 -4.22 -9.33 -4.62
N GLY A 124 -5.38 -9.99 -4.60
CA GLY A 124 -6.24 -10.06 -5.77
C GLY A 124 -6.75 -8.66 -6.13
N GLU A 125 -7.14 -8.45 -7.39
CA GLU A 125 -7.56 -7.15 -7.95
C GLU A 125 -8.77 -6.49 -7.22
N THR A 126 -9.42 -7.22 -6.29
CA THR A 126 -10.68 -6.87 -5.62
C THR A 126 -10.58 -6.75 -4.10
N ASP A 127 -9.55 -7.29 -3.45
CA ASP A 127 -9.51 -7.30 -1.99
C ASP A 127 -8.99 -5.95 -1.45
N MET A 128 -9.57 -5.45 -0.34
CA MET A 128 -9.21 -4.17 0.29
C MET A 128 -8.55 -4.34 1.67
N SER A 129 -8.46 -5.59 2.15
CA SER A 129 -7.88 -5.93 3.44
C SER A 129 -6.94 -7.12 3.31
N ILE A 130 -5.79 -7.04 3.99
CA ILE A 130 -4.81 -8.13 4.05
C ILE A 130 -4.54 -8.48 5.50
N GLU A 131 -4.59 -9.77 5.82
CA GLU A 131 -4.18 -10.29 7.11
C GLU A 131 -2.82 -10.98 7.01
N PHE A 132 -1.85 -10.51 7.79
CA PHE A 132 -0.53 -11.12 7.93
C PHE A 132 -0.38 -11.73 9.32
N THR A 133 0.16 -12.94 9.38
CA THR A 133 0.62 -13.55 10.62
C THR A 133 2.10 -13.21 10.83
N VAL A 134 2.43 -12.62 11.97
CA VAL A 134 3.82 -12.24 12.32
C VAL A 134 4.47 -13.40 13.06
N MET A 135 5.59 -13.91 12.52
CA MET A 135 6.43 -14.92 13.16
C MET A 135 7.80 -14.31 13.47
N VAL A 136 8.15 -14.23 14.76
CA VAL A 136 9.46 -13.74 15.19
C VAL A 136 10.40 -14.94 15.39
N ILE A 137 11.59 -14.89 14.83
CA ILE A 137 12.62 -15.91 15.03
C ILE A 137 13.41 -15.57 16.30
N GLY A 138 13.50 -16.55 17.21
CA GLY A 138 14.48 -16.52 18.31
C GLY A 138 14.08 -15.74 19.55
N GLY A 139 12.95 -16.10 20.19
CA GLY A 139 12.68 -15.79 21.60
C GLY A 139 12.73 -14.32 22.04
N ALA A 140 12.86 -13.36 21.12
CA ALA A 140 12.84 -11.95 21.40
C ALA A 140 11.43 -11.59 21.87
N ALA A 141 11.25 -11.64 23.19
CA ALA A 141 10.07 -11.16 23.87
C ALA A 141 9.92 -9.68 23.52
N ALA A 142 8.69 -9.27 23.21
CA ALA A 142 8.33 -7.87 23.28
C ALA A 142 8.55 -7.43 24.73
N ILE A 143 9.66 -6.73 24.97
CA ILE A 143 9.97 -6.14 26.27
C ILE A 143 8.90 -5.06 26.51
N PRO A 144 8.04 -5.19 27.53
CA PRO A 144 7.21 -4.09 28.02
C PRO A 144 8.14 -3.01 28.60
N PRO A 145 7.71 -1.75 28.61
CA PRO A 145 8.60 -0.60 28.50
C PRO A 145 9.55 -0.48 29.70
N GLU A 146 10.84 -0.51 29.42
CA GLU A 146 11.85 0.15 30.23
C GLU A 146 12.39 1.32 29.40
N GLU A 147 12.51 2.45 30.08
CA GLU A 147 12.77 3.80 29.57
C GLU A 147 13.93 3.82 28.56
N PRO A 148 13.77 4.47 27.39
CA PRO A 148 14.91 4.96 26.67
C PRO A 148 15.27 6.34 27.23
N GLU A 149 16.27 6.38 28.10
CA GLU A 149 17.06 7.60 28.26
C GLU A 149 17.70 7.99 26.91
N ALA A 150 17.61 9.30 26.66
CA ALA A 150 18.44 10.10 25.76
C ALA A 150 18.20 10.04 24.24
N THR A 151 17.18 10.76 23.79
CA THR A 151 17.32 11.77 22.70
C THR A 151 16.32 12.92 22.99
N PRO A 152 16.63 14.18 22.65
CA PRO A 152 16.28 15.36 23.44
C PRO A 152 14.78 15.61 23.52
N GLU A 153 14.31 15.84 24.75
CA GLU A 153 13.10 16.58 25.13
C GLU A 153 11.95 16.53 24.12
N ALA A 154 11.22 15.41 24.10
CA ALA A 154 9.81 15.48 23.77
C ALA A 154 9.13 16.36 24.84
N GLN A 155 8.99 17.65 24.53
CA GLN A 155 8.21 18.56 25.36
C GLN A 155 6.85 17.91 25.62
N PRO A 156 6.40 17.84 26.89
CA PRO A 156 5.11 17.24 27.20
C PRO A 156 4.03 17.96 26.38
N VAL A 157 3.25 17.22 25.58
CA VAL A 157 2.25 17.81 24.67
C VAL A 157 0.89 17.82 25.37
N GLY A 158 0.29 19.01 25.47
CA GLY A 158 -1.07 19.19 26.00
C GLY A 158 -1.16 19.05 27.52
N ALA A 159 -2.13 18.28 28.02
CA ALA A 159 -2.46 18.20 29.45
C ALA A 159 -1.29 17.72 30.34
N GLN A 160 -0.32 16.99 29.79
CA GLN A 160 0.88 16.54 30.50
C GLN A 160 1.87 17.70 30.75
N ALA A 161 1.84 18.76 29.94
CA ALA A 161 2.71 19.92 30.13
C ALA A 161 2.38 20.69 31.41
N LEU A 162 1.08 20.75 31.74
CA LEU A 162 0.57 21.45 32.92
C LEU A 162 1.02 20.81 34.23
N GLN A 163 1.46 19.54 34.21
CA GLN A 163 2.01 18.84 35.37
C GLN A 163 3.46 19.23 35.65
N THR A 164 4.15 19.86 34.69
CA THR A 164 5.58 20.18 34.80
C THR A 164 5.77 21.59 35.35
N GLU A 165 6.68 21.77 36.32
CA GLU A 165 6.98 23.11 36.87
C GLU A 165 7.59 24.05 35.82
N ALA A 166 8.30 23.50 34.84
CA ALA A 166 8.89 24.24 33.73
C ALA A 166 7.85 25.07 32.96
N PHE A 167 6.65 24.52 32.71
CA PHE A 167 5.57 25.24 32.05
C PHE A 167 5.11 26.46 32.85
N TRP A 168 4.95 26.32 34.17
CA TRP A 168 4.52 27.41 35.05
C TRP A 168 5.58 28.51 35.18
N SER A 169 6.86 28.13 35.15
CA SER A 169 7.97 29.10 35.10
C SER A 169 8.02 29.89 33.78
N ASP A 170 7.76 29.22 32.65
CA ASP A 170 7.71 29.85 31.33
C ASP A 170 6.48 30.77 31.20
N LEU A 171 5.31 30.32 31.69
CA LEU A 171 4.11 31.15 31.76
C LEU A 171 4.34 32.42 32.59
N LYS A 172 5.02 32.30 33.74
CA LYS A 172 5.41 33.46 34.57
C LYS A 172 6.32 34.41 33.78
N GLY A 173 7.34 33.88 33.10
CA GLY A 173 8.25 34.66 32.25
C GLY A 173 7.53 35.39 31.10
N PHE A 174 6.59 34.70 30.43
CA PHE A 174 5.75 35.28 29.39
C PHE A 174 4.89 36.43 29.92
N LEU A 175 4.27 36.25 31.09
CA LEU A 175 3.46 37.28 31.73
C LEU A 175 4.32 38.49 32.12
N MET A 176 5.50 38.29 32.71
CA MET A 176 6.44 39.39 33.00
C MET A 176 6.80 40.18 31.74
N GLN A 177 7.06 39.50 30.62
CA GLN A 177 7.42 40.14 29.37
C GLN A 177 6.27 40.99 28.79
N ARG A 178 5.02 40.55 28.95
CA ARG A 178 3.84 41.22 28.38
C ARG A 178 3.27 42.32 29.26
N LEU A 179 3.23 42.09 30.57
CA LEU A 179 2.68 43.04 31.54
C LEU A 179 3.72 44.08 31.97
N LYS A 180 5.02 43.75 31.88
CA LYS A 180 6.14 44.56 32.43
C LYS A 180 5.96 44.91 33.91
N ASP A 181 5.13 44.14 34.60
CA ASP A 181 4.88 44.22 36.03
C ASP A 181 5.14 42.83 36.62
N GLU A 182 6.13 42.76 37.50
CA GLU A 182 6.55 41.52 38.14
C GLU A 182 5.48 41.04 39.13
N ALA A 183 4.93 41.94 39.95
CA ALA A 183 3.97 41.60 41.00
C ALA A 183 2.65 41.07 40.40
N GLU A 184 2.17 41.67 39.32
CA GLU A 184 0.96 41.17 38.63
C GLU A 184 1.21 39.83 37.94
N ALA A 185 2.40 39.60 37.36
CA ALA A 185 2.76 38.34 36.74
C ALA A 185 2.87 37.19 37.76
N GLU A 186 3.42 37.44 38.96
CA GLU A 186 3.44 36.45 40.05
C GLU A 186 2.03 36.11 40.51
N ARG A 187 1.17 37.12 40.70
CA ARG A 187 -0.21 36.92 41.15
C ARG A 187 -1.02 36.10 40.16
N LEU A 188 -0.93 36.40 38.86
CA LEU A 188 -1.68 35.70 37.82
C LEU A 188 -1.19 34.26 37.62
N SER A 189 0.12 34.04 37.57
CA SER A 189 0.69 32.69 37.45
C SER A 189 0.32 31.80 38.65
N GLY A 190 0.35 32.35 39.88
CA GLY A 190 -0.10 31.64 41.08
C GLY A 190 -1.60 31.33 41.08
N LEU A 191 -2.44 32.28 40.64
CA LEU A 191 -3.89 32.07 40.51
C LEU A 191 -4.21 30.96 39.50
N PHE A 192 -3.55 30.95 38.35
CA PHE A 192 -3.76 29.91 37.34
C PHE A 192 -3.32 28.54 37.84
N LYS A 193 -2.15 28.44 38.51
CA LYS A 193 -1.67 27.18 39.07
C LYS A 193 -2.61 26.63 40.15
N SER A 194 -3.00 27.46 41.11
CA SER A 194 -3.93 27.06 42.20
C SER A 194 -5.32 26.69 41.68
N SER A 195 -5.86 27.42 40.70
CA SER A 195 -7.14 27.08 40.07
C SER A 195 -7.06 25.76 39.29
N TRP A 196 -5.93 25.49 38.63
CA TRP A 196 -5.72 24.23 37.93
C TRP A 196 -5.62 23.05 38.89
N GLU A 197 -4.84 23.17 39.97
CA GLU A 197 -4.73 22.15 41.02
C GLU A 197 -6.10 21.88 41.69
N SER A 198 -6.89 22.93 41.94
CA SER A 198 -8.23 22.79 42.51
C SER A 198 -9.21 22.07 41.59
N ASN A 199 -9.13 22.31 40.27
CA ASN A 199 -9.95 21.60 39.28
C ASN A 199 -9.54 20.12 39.15
N GLN A 200 -8.25 19.80 39.31
CA GLN A 200 -7.79 18.41 39.35
C GLN A 200 -8.23 17.68 40.62
N ALA A 201 -8.29 18.38 41.76
CA ALA A 201 -8.70 17.81 43.04
C ALA A 201 -10.21 17.57 43.18
N ASN A 202 -11.03 18.19 42.33
CA ASN A 202 -12.49 18.10 42.39
C ASN A 202 -13.06 17.68 41.01
N PRO A 203 -12.98 16.39 40.65
CA PRO A 203 -13.46 15.87 39.37
C PRO A 203 -14.98 15.88 39.21
#